data_AF-A0A3N6H3P2-F1
#
_entry.id   AF-A0A3N6H3P2-F1
#
_cell.length_a   1.000
_cell.length_b   1.000
_cell.length_c   1.000
_cell.angle_alpha   90.00
_cell.angle_beta   90.00
_cell.angle_gamma   90.00
#
_symmetry.space_group_name_H-M   'P 1'
#
loop_
_entity.id
_entity.type
_entity.pdbx_description
1 polymer ?
#
loop_
_entity_poly.entity_id
_entity_poly.type
_entity_poly.pdbx_seq_one_letter_code
_entity_poly.pdbx_strand_id
1 'polypeptide(L)'
;MVAEQPASGGSAADVSAARHARLKDARKQADADAPITLTVRDLLGWWGASRRGYLISEQIASELTNHGLSTVPDFAAVGIDDRVTLTGPSLDTEDTDEETAEPEAATEQAEPRTTGTPATATTSGNAEDKGEPIQGQTVGNLPSALRGVVSVTSSASFEEALTKMQLNGYSQLPVLNGTRNLQGSVTWEPIAQLAMDGLAEIVASHEEEHGALTEQEIEALVASCSET
;
A
#
# COMPACT_ATOMS: atom_id res chain seq x y z
N MET A 1 6.85 -37.82 -44.87
CA MET A 1 6.79 -37.83 -43.40
C MET A 1 6.53 -36.41 -42.97
N VAL A 2 5.26 -36.03 -42.90
CA VAL A 2 4.82 -34.67 -42.57
C VAL A 2 4.80 -34.59 -41.04
N ALA A 3 5.60 -33.68 -40.48
CA ALA A 3 5.60 -33.40 -39.06
C ALA A 3 4.30 -32.67 -38.71
N GLU A 4 3.48 -33.32 -37.88
CA GLU A 4 2.26 -32.81 -37.30
C GLU A 4 2.63 -31.78 -36.20
N GLN A 5 2.23 -30.52 -36.39
CA GLN A 5 2.18 -29.55 -35.29
C GLN A 5 0.87 -29.76 -34.53
N PRO A 6 0.86 -29.85 -33.18
CA PRO A 6 -0.41 -29.83 -32.45
C PRO A 6 -0.94 -28.39 -32.38
N ALA A 7 -2.18 -28.23 -32.84
CA ALA A 7 -2.98 -27.03 -32.65
C ALA A 7 -3.31 -26.89 -31.15
N SER A 8 -2.65 -25.95 -30.47
CA SER A 8 -3.00 -25.57 -29.10
C SER A 8 -3.66 -24.20 -29.11
N GLY A 9 -4.98 -24.22 -29.26
CA GLY A 9 -5.85 -23.08 -29.01
C GLY A 9 -7.12 -23.59 -28.37
N GLY A 10 -7.13 -23.72 -27.03
CA GLY A 10 -8.37 -23.93 -26.30
C GLY A 10 -9.30 -22.75 -26.63
N SER A 11 -10.47 -23.05 -27.22
CA SER A 11 -11.43 -22.01 -27.60
C SER A 11 -11.87 -21.22 -26.37
N ALA A 12 -12.09 -19.91 -26.49
CA ALA A 12 -12.58 -19.07 -25.40
C ALA A 12 -13.88 -19.61 -24.76
N ALA A 13 -14.68 -20.35 -25.52
CA ALA A 13 -15.87 -21.05 -25.04
C ALA A 13 -15.55 -22.17 -24.04
N ASP A 14 -14.46 -22.91 -24.25
CA ASP A 14 -14.02 -24.01 -23.37
C ASP A 14 -13.50 -23.47 -22.03
N VAL A 15 -12.74 -22.37 -22.07
CA VAL A 15 -12.25 -21.66 -20.87
C VAL A 15 -13.42 -21.12 -20.04
N SER A 16 -14.42 -20.51 -20.70
CA SER A 16 -15.63 -20.02 -20.04
C SER A 16 -16.45 -21.15 -19.41
N ALA A 17 -16.64 -22.26 -20.13
CA ALA A 17 -17.37 -23.43 -19.62
C ALA A 17 -16.68 -24.04 -18.38
N ALA A 18 -15.35 -24.19 -18.42
CA ALA A 18 -14.56 -24.68 -17.29
C ALA A 18 -14.67 -23.76 -16.06
N ARG A 19 -14.68 -22.44 -16.28
CA ARG A 19 -14.88 -21.44 -15.21
C ARG A 19 -16.27 -21.55 -14.60
N HIS A 20 -17.33 -21.64 -15.40
CA HIS A 20 -18.69 -21.81 -14.90
C HIS A 20 -18.86 -23.11 -14.10
N ALA A 21 -18.20 -24.20 -14.52
CA ALA A 21 -18.18 -25.45 -13.74
C ALA A 21 -17.52 -25.23 -12.36
N ARG A 22 -16.39 -24.52 -12.30
CA ARG A 22 -15.73 -24.17 -11.03
C ARG A 22 -16.61 -23.31 -10.12
N LEU A 23 -17.29 -22.30 -10.66
CA LEU A 23 -18.22 -21.47 -9.89
C LEU A 23 -19.39 -22.27 -9.33
N LYS A 24 -19.93 -23.21 -10.11
CA LYS A 24 -20.99 -24.11 -9.65
C LYS A 24 -20.53 -25.02 -8.51
N ASP A 25 -19.30 -25.53 -8.58
CA ASP A 25 -18.73 -26.35 -7.52
C ASP A 25 -18.42 -25.51 -6.27
N ALA A 26 -17.93 -24.28 -6.43
CA ALA A 26 -17.76 -23.33 -5.33
C ALA A 26 -19.08 -23.03 -4.63
N ARG A 27 -20.19 -22.89 -5.38
CA ARG A 27 -21.53 -22.70 -4.83
C ARG A 27 -21.98 -23.89 -3.99
N LYS A 28 -21.81 -25.11 -4.50
CA LYS A 28 -22.12 -26.34 -3.73
C LYS A 28 -21.32 -26.42 -2.45
N GLN A 29 -20.05 -26.00 -2.47
CA GLN A 29 -19.18 -26.02 -1.29
C GLN A 29 -19.59 -24.97 -0.26
N ALA A 30 -20.00 -23.78 -0.71
CA ALA A 30 -20.58 -22.77 0.16
C ALA A 30 -21.91 -23.22 0.78
N ASP A 31 -22.77 -23.92 0.03
CA ASP A 31 -24.02 -24.51 0.56
C ASP A 31 -23.78 -25.67 1.53
N ALA A 32 -22.63 -26.34 1.44
CA ALA A 32 -22.22 -27.41 2.34
C ALA A 32 -21.45 -26.91 3.58
N ASP A 33 -21.55 -25.61 3.90
CA ASP A 33 -20.82 -24.93 4.98
C ASP A 33 -19.28 -25.11 4.91
N ALA A 34 -18.74 -25.40 3.73
CA ALA A 34 -17.32 -25.55 3.46
C ALA A 34 -16.86 -24.53 2.39
N PRO A 35 -16.94 -23.22 2.69
CA PRO A 35 -16.69 -22.19 1.69
C PRO A 35 -15.22 -22.19 1.25
N ILE A 36 -15.00 -21.87 -0.03
CA ILE A 36 -13.66 -21.86 -0.61
C ILE A 36 -12.97 -20.55 -0.28
N THR A 37 -11.81 -20.61 0.38
CA THR A 37 -10.93 -19.45 0.59
C THR A 37 -9.76 -19.49 -0.40
N LEU A 38 -9.62 -18.45 -1.21
CA LEU A 38 -8.55 -18.29 -2.19
C LEU A 38 -7.98 -16.86 -2.16
N THR A 39 -6.84 -16.63 -2.81
CA THR A 39 -6.31 -15.26 -2.93
C THR A 39 -7.04 -14.49 -4.03
N VAL A 40 -7.04 -13.16 -3.97
CA VAL A 40 -7.58 -12.33 -5.06
C VAL A 40 -6.84 -12.61 -6.38
N ARG A 41 -5.52 -12.86 -6.33
CA ARG A 41 -4.76 -13.26 -7.52
C ARG A 41 -5.30 -14.53 -8.16
N ASP A 42 -5.59 -15.56 -7.36
CA ASP A 42 -6.14 -16.82 -7.87
C ASP A 42 -7.54 -16.60 -8.45
N LEU A 43 -8.35 -15.75 -7.79
CA LEU A 43 -9.69 -15.40 -8.25
C LEU A 43 -9.64 -14.72 -9.62
N LEU A 44 -8.82 -13.67 -9.79
CA LEU A 44 -8.63 -13.01 -11.08
C LEU A 44 -8.08 -13.97 -12.14
N GLY A 45 -7.22 -14.91 -11.74
CA GLY A 45 -6.68 -15.95 -12.60
C GLY A 45 -7.75 -16.84 -13.23
N TRP A 46 -8.92 -17.02 -12.59
CA TRP A 46 -10.04 -17.77 -13.20
C TRP A 46 -10.63 -17.05 -14.42
N TRP A 47 -10.46 -15.73 -14.52
CA TRP A 47 -10.82 -14.91 -15.67
C TRP A 47 -9.62 -14.62 -16.59
N GLY A 48 -8.46 -15.24 -16.35
CA GLY A 48 -7.23 -15.00 -17.11
C GLY A 48 -6.63 -13.62 -16.86
N ALA A 49 -7.02 -12.94 -15.77
CA ALA A 49 -6.57 -11.60 -15.43
C ALA A 49 -5.47 -11.65 -14.36
N SER A 50 -4.45 -10.80 -14.55
CA SER A 50 -3.38 -10.60 -13.56
C SER A 50 -3.57 -9.33 -12.72
N ARG A 51 -4.40 -8.39 -13.19
CA ARG A 51 -4.65 -7.08 -12.57
C ARG A 51 -6.14 -6.84 -12.38
N ARG A 52 -6.48 -6.05 -11.36
CA ARG A 52 -7.83 -5.54 -11.13
C ARG A 52 -8.05 -4.33 -12.02
N GLY A 53 -8.65 -4.56 -13.18
CA GLY A 53 -9.21 -3.51 -14.02
C GLY A 53 -10.71 -3.38 -13.75
N TYR A 54 -11.26 -2.17 -13.90
CA TYR A 54 -12.69 -1.91 -13.67
C TYR A 54 -13.60 -2.91 -14.40
N LEU A 55 -13.34 -3.12 -15.70
CA LEU A 55 -14.11 -4.05 -16.53
C LEU A 55 -14.03 -5.50 -16.06
N ILE A 56 -12.85 -5.92 -15.60
CA ILE A 56 -12.62 -7.28 -15.10
C ILE A 56 -13.33 -7.46 -13.75
N SER A 57 -13.24 -6.46 -12.86
CA SER A 57 -13.93 -6.48 -11.57
C SER A 57 -15.45 -6.56 -11.75
N GLU A 58 -16.04 -5.75 -12.64
CA GLU A 58 -17.47 -5.81 -12.94
C GLU A 58 -17.89 -7.15 -13.54
N GLN A 59 -17.08 -7.70 -14.45
CA GLN A 59 -17.33 -9.01 -15.03
C GLN A 59 -17.33 -10.10 -13.95
N ILE A 60 -16.33 -10.09 -13.06
CA ILE A 60 -16.23 -11.05 -11.95
C ILE A 60 -17.41 -10.91 -11.02
N ALA A 61 -17.74 -9.68 -10.59
CA ALA A 61 -18.87 -9.43 -9.68
C ALA A 61 -20.20 -9.88 -10.28
N SER A 62 -20.43 -9.59 -11.56
CA SER A 62 -21.63 -10.01 -12.29
C SER A 62 -21.71 -11.53 -12.40
N GLU A 63 -20.61 -12.20 -12.74
CA GLU A 63 -20.59 -13.65 -12.84
C GLU A 63 -20.75 -14.32 -11.48
N LEU A 64 -20.12 -13.82 -10.41
CA LEU A 64 -20.33 -14.32 -9.05
C LEU A 64 -21.80 -14.19 -8.64
N THR A 65 -22.41 -13.02 -8.88
CA THR A 65 -23.82 -12.76 -8.58
C THR A 65 -24.76 -13.70 -9.35
N ASN A 66 -24.49 -13.94 -10.64
CA ASN A 66 -25.25 -14.87 -11.48
C ASN A 66 -25.19 -16.32 -10.96
N HIS A 67 -24.13 -16.68 -10.22
CA HIS A 67 -23.97 -17.99 -9.58
C HIS A 67 -24.36 -17.99 -8.10
N GLY A 68 -24.91 -16.88 -7.57
CA GLY A 68 -25.30 -16.74 -6.17
C GLY A 68 -24.11 -16.78 -5.22
N LEU A 69 -22.96 -16.25 -5.64
CA LEU A 69 -21.75 -16.18 -4.84
C LEU A 69 -21.41 -14.71 -4.54
N SER A 70 -20.86 -14.48 -3.35
CA SER A 70 -20.23 -13.21 -2.97
C SER A 70 -18.87 -13.49 -2.33
N THR A 71 -18.01 -12.48 -2.25
CA THR A 71 -16.72 -12.58 -1.57
C THR A 71 -16.75 -11.84 -0.25
N VAL A 72 -16.30 -12.50 0.82
CA VAL A 72 -16.08 -11.89 2.13
C VAL A 72 -14.61 -12.08 2.54
N PRO A 73 -13.85 -11.01 2.81
CA PRO A 73 -14.14 -9.61 2.48
C PRO A 73 -14.26 -9.38 0.96
N ASP A 74 -14.81 -8.23 0.55
CA ASP A 74 -14.94 -7.86 -0.87
C ASP A 74 -13.56 -7.84 -1.57
N PHE A 75 -13.42 -8.63 -2.64
CA PHE A 75 -12.18 -8.77 -3.40
C PHE A 75 -11.72 -7.45 -4.06
N ALA A 76 -12.65 -6.51 -4.29
CA ALA A 76 -12.36 -5.23 -4.89
C ALA A 76 -11.71 -4.24 -3.89
N ALA A 77 -11.94 -4.41 -2.59
CA ALA A 77 -11.45 -3.52 -1.55
C ALA A 77 -10.08 -3.93 -0.98
N VAL A 78 -9.77 -5.23 -0.95
CA VAL A 78 -8.56 -5.78 -0.31
C VAL A 78 -7.32 -5.75 -1.21
N GLY A 79 -6.16 -6.21 -0.75
CA GLY A 79 -4.95 -6.39 -1.57
C GLY A 79 -5.05 -7.55 -2.57
N ILE A 80 -4.14 -7.61 -3.55
CA ILE A 80 -4.11 -8.68 -4.57
C ILE A 80 -3.70 -10.05 -3.97
N ASP A 81 -2.92 -10.01 -2.89
CA ASP A 81 -2.43 -11.18 -2.16
C ASP A 81 -3.33 -11.57 -0.97
N ASP A 82 -4.37 -10.78 -0.70
CA ASP A 82 -5.27 -11.03 0.42
C ASP A 82 -6.21 -12.20 0.12
N ARG A 83 -6.64 -12.88 1.18
CA ARG A 83 -7.54 -14.03 1.09
C ARG A 83 -8.99 -13.54 1.12
N VAL A 84 -9.78 -14.07 0.19
CA VAL A 84 -11.23 -13.87 0.10
C VAL A 84 -11.94 -15.21 0.15
N THR A 85 -13.09 -15.24 0.79
CA THR A 85 -13.92 -16.44 0.92
C THR A 85 -15.14 -16.29 0.03
N LEU A 86 -15.37 -17.28 -0.84
CA LEU A 86 -16.57 -17.36 -1.65
C LEU A 86 -17.71 -17.92 -0.79
N THR A 87 -18.64 -17.06 -0.41
CA THR A 87 -19.83 -17.42 0.36
C THR A 87 -21.05 -17.46 -0.55
N GLY A 88 -22.07 -18.23 -0.14
CA GLY A 88 -23.38 -18.19 -0.76
C GLY A 88 -24.09 -16.85 -0.55
N PRO A 89 -25.30 -16.66 -1.09
CA PRO A 89 -26.09 -15.51 -0.71
C PRO A 89 -26.32 -15.60 0.80
N SER A 90 -26.03 -14.53 1.54
CA SER A 90 -26.68 -14.34 2.82
C SER A 90 -28.17 -14.40 2.52
N LEU A 91 -28.85 -15.44 2.99
CA LEU A 91 -30.28 -15.33 3.21
C LEU A 91 -30.39 -14.35 4.37
N ASP A 92 -30.57 -13.08 4.02
CA ASP A 92 -31.03 -12.07 4.97
C ASP A 92 -32.29 -12.64 5.60
N THR A 93 -32.17 -13.11 6.85
CA THR A 93 -33.33 -13.25 7.72
C THR A 93 -33.69 -11.83 8.08
N GLU A 94 -34.59 -11.26 7.29
CA GLU A 94 -35.36 -10.08 7.66
C GLU A 94 -36.15 -10.44 8.93
N ASP A 95 -35.61 -10.10 10.10
CA ASP A 95 -36.44 -9.90 11.29
C ASP A 95 -36.72 -8.39 11.42
N THR A 96 -38.00 -8.12 11.24
CA THR A 96 -38.75 -6.90 11.44
C THR A 96 -38.41 -6.17 12.74
N ASP A 97 -38.22 -4.85 12.66
CA ASP A 97 -38.89 -3.95 13.60
C ASP A 97 -39.20 -2.63 12.88
N GLU A 98 -40.51 -2.34 12.81
CA GLU A 98 -41.12 -1.16 12.25
C GLU A 98 -40.85 0.10 13.09
N GLU A 99 -40.63 1.21 12.37
CA GLU A 99 -41.26 2.53 12.56
C GLU A 99 -41.31 3.16 13.96
N THR A 100 -40.63 4.31 14.13
CA THR A 100 -41.20 5.46 14.87
C THR A 100 -40.59 6.78 14.38
N ALA A 101 -41.42 7.52 13.64
CA ALA A 101 -41.63 8.97 13.64
C ALA A 101 -40.45 9.98 13.66
N GLU A 102 -40.43 10.78 12.58
CA GLU A 102 -40.02 12.20 12.46
C GLU A 102 -40.46 13.11 13.64
N PRO A 103 -39.76 14.25 13.91
CA PRO A 103 -39.92 15.44 13.08
C PRO A 103 -38.72 16.38 12.86
N GLU A 104 -38.88 17.15 11.78
CA GLU A 104 -38.29 18.42 11.31
C GLU A 104 -37.38 19.27 12.23
N ALA A 105 -36.31 19.84 11.64
CA ALA A 105 -36.10 21.31 11.55
C ALA A 105 -34.74 21.68 10.88
N ALA A 106 -34.85 22.46 9.80
CA ALA A 106 -34.00 23.56 9.31
C ALA A 106 -32.47 23.62 9.64
N THR A 107 -31.63 23.86 8.61
CA THR A 107 -31.09 25.19 8.20
C THR A 107 -29.73 25.07 7.46
N GLU A 108 -29.60 25.89 6.41
CA GLU A 108 -28.37 26.55 5.91
C GLU A 108 -27.33 25.82 5.05
N GLN A 109 -27.30 26.30 3.80
CA GLN A 109 -26.21 26.28 2.84
C GLN A 109 -24.97 26.99 3.41
N ALA A 110 -23.79 26.36 3.27
CA ALA A 110 -22.51 27.06 3.26
C ALA A 110 -21.51 26.32 2.36
N GLU A 111 -21.03 27.02 1.34
CA GLU A 111 -20.03 26.62 0.36
C GLU A 111 -18.68 26.26 1.01
N PRO A 112 -17.86 25.37 0.39
CA PRO A 112 -16.42 25.45 0.53
C PRO A 112 -15.77 25.90 -0.78
N ARG A 113 -15.32 27.15 -0.70
CA ARG A 113 -14.20 27.81 -1.38
C ARG A 113 -13.27 26.90 -2.19
N THR A 114 -13.04 27.36 -3.42
CA THR A 114 -11.93 27.01 -4.29
C THR A 114 -10.60 27.55 -3.73
N THR A 115 -9.61 26.68 -3.55
CA THR A 115 -8.17 26.98 -3.68
C THR A 115 -7.45 25.63 -3.71
N GLY A 116 -6.93 25.20 -4.85
CA GLY A 116 -5.54 25.48 -5.19
C GLY A 116 -4.95 24.24 -5.84
N THR A 117 -5.15 24.11 -7.15
CA THR A 117 -4.48 23.15 -8.02
C THR A 117 -2.95 23.37 -7.99
N PRO A 118 -2.13 22.35 -7.69
CA PRO A 118 -0.76 22.31 -8.17
C PRO A 118 -0.75 21.65 -9.55
N ALA A 119 -0.11 22.34 -10.48
CA ALA A 119 -0.02 22.05 -11.89
C ALA A 119 0.47 20.63 -12.20
N THR A 120 -0.24 19.99 -13.13
CA THR A 120 0.13 18.77 -13.82
C THR A 120 1.43 18.98 -14.60
N ALA A 121 2.50 18.30 -14.20
CA ALA A 121 3.67 18.14 -15.04
C ALA A 121 3.35 17.08 -16.12
N THR A 122 3.13 17.57 -17.34
CA THR A 122 2.96 16.79 -18.56
C THR A 122 4.16 15.86 -18.78
N THR A 123 3.92 14.55 -18.84
CA THR A 123 4.73 13.64 -19.65
C THR A 123 3.84 13.08 -20.75
N SER A 124 4.22 13.41 -21.98
CA SER A 124 3.57 13.02 -23.23
C SER A 124 4.01 11.61 -23.59
N GLY A 125 3.07 10.69 -23.79
CA GLY A 125 3.38 9.29 -24.04
C GLY A 125 2.21 8.36 -24.38
N ASN A 126 1.37 8.77 -25.35
CA ASN A 126 0.66 7.89 -26.28
C ASN A 126 -0.60 7.12 -25.84
N ALA A 127 -1.60 7.15 -26.76
CA ALA A 127 -2.90 6.48 -26.79
C ALA A 127 -3.93 6.92 -25.75
N GLU A 128 -5.19 6.97 -26.20
CA GLU A 128 -6.37 7.45 -25.50
C GLU A 128 -6.68 6.60 -24.26
N ASP A 129 -5.93 6.81 -23.19
CA ASP A 129 -6.18 6.25 -21.86
C ASP A 129 -7.37 7.01 -21.26
N LYS A 130 -8.58 6.50 -21.55
CA LYS A 130 -9.77 6.78 -20.73
C LYS A 130 -9.49 6.21 -19.36
N GLY A 131 -8.74 6.96 -18.54
CA GLY A 131 -8.19 6.52 -17.26
C GLY A 131 -9.18 5.66 -16.48
N GLU A 132 -9.01 4.35 -16.60
CA GLU A 132 -9.85 3.40 -15.90
C GLU A 132 -9.58 3.60 -14.40
N PRO A 133 -10.62 3.74 -13.56
CA PRO A 133 -10.41 3.93 -12.14
C PRO A 133 -9.70 2.70 -11.59
N ILE A 134 -8.48 2.89 -11.09
CA ILE A 134 -7.68 1.77 -10.61
C ILE A 134 -8.22 1.34 -9.24
N GLN A 135 -8.98 0.25 -9.22
CA GLN A 135 -9.67 -0.25 -8.03
C GLN A 135 -8.71 -1.02 -7.11
N GLY A 136 -8.81 -0.79 -5.80
CA GLY A 136 -8.03 -1.51 -4.79
C GLY A 136 -6.55 -1.10 -4.71
N GLN A 137 -6.19 0.10 -5.17
CA GLN A 137 -4.89 0.73 -4.91
C GLN A 137 -4.97 1.72 -3.72
N THR A 138 -5.38 1.23 -2.56
CA THR A 138 -5.39 2.02 -1.33
C THR A 138 -4.06 1.83 -0.58
N VAL A 139 -3.68 2.82 0.25
CA VAL A 139 -2.46 2.72 1.09
C VAL A 139 -2.52 1.48 1.99
N GLY A 140 -3.69 1.12 2.51
CA GLY A 140 -3.88 -0.07 3.35
C GLY A 140 -3.55 -1.40 2.67
N ASN A 141 -3.53 -1.43 1.33
CA ASN A 141 -3.18 -2.63 0.56
C ASN A 141 -1.66 -2.77 0.36
N LEU A 142 -0.85 -1.81 0.84
CA LEU A 142 0.60 -1.95 0.88
C LEU A 142 0.99 -2.83 2.08
N PRO A 143 1.84 -3.85 1.90
CA PRO A 143 2.30 -4.69 3.01
C PRO A 143 2.97 -3.91 4.13
N SER A 144 3.57 -2.74 3.81
CA SER A 144 4.17 -1.84 4.78
C SER A 144 3.16 -1.02 5.59
N ALA A 145 1.96 -0.76 5.06
CA ALA A 145 0.95 0.05 5.75
C ALA A 145 0.31 -0.66 6.94
N LEU A 146 0.27 -1.99 6.90
CA LEU A 146 -0.24 -2.83 7.99
C LEU A 146 0.84 -3.20 9.01
N ARG A 147 2.12 -2.93 8.68
CA ARG A 147 3.23 -3.15 9.61
C ARG A 147 3.33 -1.97 10.57
N GLY A 148 3.72 -2.25 11.80
CA GLY A 148 4.05 -1.20 12.76
C GLY A 148 5.16 -0.30 12.24
N VAL A 149 5.20 0.93 12.74
CA VAL A 149 6.20 1.93 12.34
C VAL A 149 7.30 2.01 13.39
N VAL A 150 8.56 1.88 12.96
CA VAL A 150 9.72 2.14 13.84
C VAL A 150 9.79 3.64 14.10
N SER A 151 9.83 4.02 15.36
CA SER A 151 9.77 5.42 15.80
C SER A 151 10.76 5.69 16.93
N VAL A 152 10.95 6.98 17.18
CA VAL A 152 11.67 7.52 18.34
C VAL A 152 10.71 8.39 19.15
N THR A 153 10.95 8.53 20.45
CA THR A 153 10.19 9.46 21.29
C THR A 153 10.78 10.86 21.18
N SER A 154 10.03 11.89 21.61
CA SER A 154 10.57 13.27 21.62
C SER A 154 11.74 13.48 22.59
N SER A 155 11.98 12.52 23.48
CA SER A 155 13.10 12.52 24.43
C SER A 155 14.27 11.64 23.98
N ALA A 156 14.16 10.96 22.85
CA ALA A 156 15.20 10.08 22.34
C ALA A 156 16.43 10.89 21.92
N SER A 157 17.62 10.31 22.12
CA SER A 157 18.86 10.96 21.69
C SER A 157 19.01 10.90 20.17
N PHE A 158 19.83 11.80 19.66
CA PHE A 158 20.20 11.81 18.25
C PHE A 158 20.88 10.52 17.80
N GLU A 159 21.79 10.02 18.63
CA GLU A 159 22.51 8.77 18.40
C GLU A 159 21.54 7.59 18.29
N GLU A 160 20.53 7.51 19.16
CA GLU A 160 19.51 6.46 19.09
C GLU A 160 18.75 6.51 17.75
N ALA A 161 18.35 7.71 17.30
CA ALA A 161 17.69 7.90 16.02
C ALA A 161 18.60 7.48 14.86
N LEU A 162 19.88 7.86 14.91
CA LEU A 162 20.90 7.51 13.92
C LEU A 162 21.08 6.00 13.81
N THR A 163 21.23 5.33 14.94
CA THR A 163 21.38 3.87 15.02
C THR A 163 20.16 3.17 14.46
N LYS A 164 18.95 3.61 14.83
CA LYS A 164 17.70 3.05 14.29
C LYS A 164 17.58 3.25 12.78
N MET A 165 18.02 4.39 12.26
CA MET A 165 18.04 4.65 10.83
C MET A 165 19.04 3.75 10.10
N GLN A 166 20.29 3.64 10.58
CA GLN A 166 21.33 2.81 9.93
C GLN A 166 20.99 1.32 9.97
N LEU A 167 20.59 0.79 11.13
CA LEU A 167 20.29 -0.64 11.30
C LEU A 167 19.14 -1.12 10.41
N ASN A 168 18.19 -0.25 10.10
CA ASN A 168 17.01 -0.59 9.32
C ASN A 168 17.02 0.00 7.89
N GLY A 169 18.07 0.74 7.52
CA GLY A 169 18.18 1.39 6.21
C GLY A 169 17.11 2.47 5.96
N TYR A 170 16.71 3.22 7.00
CA TYR A 170 15.72 4.28 6.87
C TYR A 170 16.36 5.65 6.61
N SER A 171 15.75 6.43 5.72
CA SER A 171 16.13 7.83 5.47
C SER A 171 15.51 8.82 6.46
N GLN A 172 14.49 8.37 7.20
CA GLN A 172 13.73 9.18 8.14
C GLN A 172 13.04 8.30 9.20
N LEU A 173 12.77 8.90 10.36
CA LEU A 173 12.04 8.27 11.46
C LEU A 173 10.96 9.22 11.97
N PRO A 174 9.73 8.76 12.19
CA PRO A 174 8.71 9.54 12.87
C PRO A 174 9.03 9.66 14.37
N VAL A 175 8.71 10.83 14.92
CA VAL A 175 8.75 11.12 16.36
C VAL A 175 7.36 10.88 16.92
N LEU A 176 7.21 9.82 17.72
CA LEU A 176 5.94 9.41 18.33
C LEU A 176 6.01 9.49 19.86
N ASN A 177 5.02 10.12 20.47
CA ASN A 177 4.84 10.10 21.92
C ASN A 177 3.69 9.16 22.30
N GLY A 178 3.99 7.87 22.40
CA GLY A 178 2.99 6.81 22.54
C GLY A 178 2.58 6.22 21.17
N THR A 179 1.43 5.56 21.10
CA THR A 179 1.07 4.73 19.93
C THR A 179 0.44 5.49 18.76
N ARG A 180 -0.16 6.66 18.99
CA ARG A 180 -0.92 7.41 17.97
C ARG A 180 -0.70 8.92 17.99
N ASN A 181 0.33 9.40 18.70
CA ASN A 181 0.62 10.83 18.80
C ASN A 181 1.89 11.14 17.98
N LEU A 182 1.69 11.63 16.76
CA LEU A 182 2.77 12.04 15.86
C LEU A 182 3.14 13.50 16.09
N GLN A 183 4.40 13.73 16.48
CA GLN A 183 4.96 15.06 16.67
C GLN A 183 5.63 15.59 15.39
N GLY A 184 6.19 14.69 14.58
CA GLY A 184 6.87 15.04 13.34
C GLY A 184 7.77 13.91 12.85
N SER A 185 8.79 14.24 12.06
CA SER A 185 9.82 13.31 11.60
C SER A 185 11.21 13.91 11.71
N VAL A 186 12.20 13.04 11.84
CA VAL A 186 13.62 13.35 11.76
C VAL A 186 14.16 12.72 10.48
N THR A 187 14.94 13.47 9.71
CA THR A 187 15.52 13.05 8.43
C THR A 187 17.05 13.17 8.46
N TRP A 188 17.76 12.40 7.64
CA TRP A 188 19.23 12.47 7.57
C TRP A 188 19.79 13.79 7.05
N GLU A 189 19.04 14.50 6.21
CA GLU A 189 19.59 15.63 5.46
C GLU A 189 19.91 16.84 6.38
N PRO A 190 19.02 17.28 7.29
CA PRO A 190 19.36 18.27 8.30
C PRO A 190 20.40 17.77 9.31
N ILE A 191 20.39 16.46 9.60
CA ILE A 191 21.37 15.81 10.48
C ILE A 191 22.78 15.93 9.91
N ALA A 192 22.94 15.54 8.65
CA ALA A 192 24.20 15.61 7.94
C ALA A 192 24.65 17.05 7.75
N GLN A 193 23.72 17.96 7.43
CA GLN A 193 24.03 19.39 7.29
C GLN A 193 24.57 19.97 8.59
N LEU A 194 23.90 19.73 9.72
CA LEU A 194 24.36 20.21 11.03
C LEU A 194 25.69 19.58 11.45
N ALA A 195 25.91 18.30 11.15
CA ALA A 195 27.18 17.64 11.43
C ALA A 195 28.33 18.22 10.60
N MET A 196 28.08 18.52 9.32
CA MET A 196 29.07 19.15 8.44
C MET A 196 29.37 20.59 8.84
N ASP A 197 28.34 21.36 9.18
CA ASP A 197 28.50 22.74 9.63
C ASP A 197 29.27 22.80 10.97
N GLY A 198 28.97 21.89 11.90
CA GLY A 198 29.70 21.78 13.18
C GLY A 198 31.16 21.33 13.01
N LEU A 199 31.44 20.40 12.09
CA LEU A 199 32.81 20.02 11.74
C LEU A 199 33.59 21.18 11.10
N ALA A 200 32.93 21.99 10.26
CA ALA A 200 33.54 23.17 9.67
C ALA A 200 33.90 24.23 10.73
N GLU A 201 33.04 24.44 11.74
CA GLU A 201 33.30 25.36 12.85
C GLU A 201 34.48 24.90 13.71
N ILE A 202 34.60 23.59 13.99
CA ILE A 202 35.75 23.01 14.72
C ILE A 202 37.05 23.17 13.94
N VAL A 203 37.05 22.88 12.63
CA VAL A 203 38.24 23.05 11.77
C VAL A 203 38.64 24.52 11.68
N ALA A 204 37.67 25.43 11.51
CA ALA A 204 37.93 26.87 11.49
C ALA A 204 38.51 27.37 12.82
N SER A 205 37.99 26.89 13.96
CA SER A 205 38.51 27.22 15.29
C SER A 205 39.94 26.71 15.47
N HIS A 206 40.27 25.52 14.95
CA HIS A 206 41.63 24.98 14.99
C HIS A 206 42.59 25.75 14.07
N GLU A 207 42.16 26.14 12.87
CA GLU A 207 43.00 26.92 11.95
C GLU A 207 43.32 28.33 12.47
N GLU A 208 42.41 28.98 13.20
CA GLU A 208 42.68 30.26 13.86
C GLU A 208 43.70 30.13 15.02
N GLU A 209 43.69 29.02 15.76
CA GLU A 209 44.52 28.84 16.96
C GLU A 209 45.91 28.24 16.65
N HIS A 210 46.02 27.40 15.61
CA HIS A 210 47.24 26.64 15.30
C HIS A 210 47.76 26.80 13.87
N GLY A 211 47.05 27.49 12.98
CA GLY A 211 47.33 27.48 11.54
C GLY A 211 46.83 26.20 10.86
N ALA A 212 46.99 26.12 9.53
CA ALA A 212 46.49 24.99 8.75
C ALA A 212 47.03 23.64 9.27
N LEU A 213 46.11 22.70 9.54
CA LEU A 213 46.43 21.35 10.00
C LEU A 213 47.38 20.68 9.01
N THR A 214 48.54 20.28 9.51
CA THR A 214 49.50 19.54 8.70
C THR A 214 49.02 18.10 8.49
N GLU A 215 49.47 17.47 7.41
CA GLU A 215 49.11 16.07 7.06
C GLU A 215 49.40 15.08 8.22
N GLN A 216 50.42 15.39 9.05
CA GLN A 216 50.77 14.61 10.25
C GLN A 216 49.75 14.75 11.40
N GLU A 217 49.15 15.92 11.58
CA GLU A 217 48.14 16.15 12.62
C GLU A 217 46.80 15.52 12.23
N ILE A 218 46.47 15.53 10.93
CA ILE A 218 45.31 14.81 10.39
C ILE A 218 45.49 13.30 10.59
N GLU A 219 46.67 12.76 10.30
CA GLU A 219 46.97 11.34 10.51
C GLU A 219 46.91 10.94 11.99
N ALA A 220 47.36 11.82 12.90
CA ALA A 220 47.26 11.60 14.35
C ALA A 220 45.82 11.67 14.88
N LEU A 221 44.99 12.60 14.39
CA LEU A 221 43.57 12.69 14.74
C LEU A 221 42.78 11.47 14.24
N VAL A 222 43.05 11.02 13.02
CA VAL A 222 42.44 9.80 12.46
C VAL A 222 42.87 8.57 13.25
N ALA A 223 44.14 8.47 13.66
CA ALA A 223 44.63 7.39 14.51
C ALA A 223 43.96 7.41 15.90
N SER A 224 43.81 8.59 16.52
CA SER A 224 43.15 8.72 17.82
C SER A 224 41.66 8.35 17.80
N CYS A 225 40.96 8.59 16.69
CA CYS A 225 39.57 8.16 16.52
C CYS A 225 39.43 6.66 16.20
N SER A 226 40.52 5.97 15.89
CA SER A 226 40.55 4.54 15.57
C SER A 226 40.74 3.64 16.79
N GLU A 227 41.13 4.19 17.94
CA GLU A 227 41.44 3.45 19.18
C GLU A 227 40.34 3.49 20.26
N THR A 228 39.19 4.12 19.99
CA THR A 228 38.00 4.13 20.87
C THR A 228 36.83 3.37 20.25
#